data_AF-A0AA90R2F8-F1
#
_entry.id   AF-A0AA90R2F8-F1
#
_cell.length_a   1.000
_cell.length_b   1.000
_cell.length_c   1.000
_cell.angle_alpha   90.00
_cell.angle_beta   90.00
_cell.angle_gamma   90.00
#
_symmetry.space_group_name_H-M   'P 1'
#
loop_
_entity.id
_entity.type
_entity.pdbx_description
1 polymer ?
#
loop_
_entity_poly.entity_id
_entity_poly.type
_entity_poly.pdbx_seq_one_letter_code
_entity_poly.pdbx_strand_id
1 'polypeptide(L)'
;MSWSNYERALILLEQNKEECDFVGERSELLIDKAEKELGIKFSKMYRHFLNSFGAGNFGSQEIYGVLQDDFENSSVPDAIWYTLTERKETGLPDKFLII
;
A
#
# COMPACT_ATOMS: atom_id res chain seq x y z
N MET A 1 -12.41 -7.76 -2.82
CA MET A 1 -13.19 -6.79 -2.02
C MET A 1 -14.09 -6.00 -2.96
N SER A 2 -15.30 -5.61 -2.56
CA SER A 2 -16.20 -4.79 -3.38
C SER A 2 -15.94 -3.30 -3.15
N TRP A 3 -16.33 -2.46 -4.11
CA TRP A 3 -16.25 -1.00 -3.98
C TRP A 3 -17.07 -0.47 -2.80
N SER A 4 -18.27 -1.01 -2.57
CA SER A 4 -19.10 -0.59 -1.42
C SER A 4 -18.44 -0.90 -0.07
N ASN A 5 -17.71 -2.01 0.05
CA ASN A 5 -16.96 -2.30 1.28
C ASN A 5 -15.79 -1.32 1.46
N TYR A 6 -15.16 -0.89 0.36
CA TYR A 6 -14.11 0.11 0.39
C TYR A 6 -14.61 1.47 0.86
N GLU A 7 -15.73 1.95 0.32
CA GLU A 7 -16.35 3.22 0.75
C GLU A 7 -16.73 3.20 2.23
N ARG A 8 -17.24 2.06 2.73
CA ARG A 8 -17.50 1.89 4.16
C ARG A 8 -16.22 1.95 4.99
N ALA A 9 -15.13 1.35 4.52
CA ALA A 9 -13.84 1.45 5.18
C ALA A 9 -13.35 2.91 5.23
N LEU A 10 -13.48 3.67 4.13
CA LEU A 10 -13.12 5.10 4.10
C LEU A 10 -13.93 5.92 5.12
N ILE A 11 -15.22 5.64 5.26
CA ILE A 11 -16.07 6.29 6.29
C ILE A 11 -15.56 5.96 7.70
N LEU A 12 -15.17 4.70 7.95
CA LEU A 12 -14.64 4.29 9.25
C LEU A 12 -13.30 4.99 9.57
N LEU A 13 -12.40 5.12 8.59
CA LEU A 13 -11.14 5.85 8.77
C LEU A 13 -11.40 7.32 9.13
N GLU A 14 -12.34 7.97 8.43
CA GLU A 14 -12.71 9.37 8.68
C GLU A 14 -13.34 9.56 10.06
N GLN A 15 -14.21 8.65 10.48
CA GLN A 15 -14.89 8.71 11.79
C GLN A 15 -13.94 8.46 12.97
N ASN A 16 -12.82 7.76 12.73
CA ASN A 16 -11.88 7.34 13.76
C ASN A 16 -10.46 7.84 13.43
N LYS A 17 -10.37 9.09 12.95
CA LYS A 17 -9.09 9.72 12.55
C LYS A 17 -8.01 9.68 13.63
N GLU A 18 -8.39 9.76 14.91
CA GLU A 18 -7.44 9.73 16.03
C GLU A 18 -6.77 8.35 16.21
N GLU A 19 -7.36 7.29 15.65
CA GLU A 19 -6.79 5.93 15.63
C GLU A 19 -6.02 5.63 14.35
N CYS A 20 -5.94 6.59 13.42
CA CYS A 20 -5.29 6.43 12.13
C CYS A 20 -3.91 7.10 12.13
N ASP A 21 -2.88 6.36 11.72
CA ASP A 21 -1.57 6.92 11.41
C ASP A 21 -1.16 6.52 9.99
N PHE A 22 -1.26 7.47 9.07
CA PHE A 22 -0.96 7.26 7.64
C PHE A 22 0.07 8.27 7.16
N VAL A 23 0.97 7.83 6.27
CA VAL A 23 2.00 8.71 5.68
C VAL A 23 1.42 9.75 4.71
N GLY A 24 0.16 9.57 4.30
CA GLY A 24 -0.59 10.50 3.45
C GLY A 24 -0.37 10.29 1.95
N GLU A 25 -0.84 11.25 1.17
CA GLU A 25 -0.98 11.14 -0.29
C GLU A 25 0.32 10.74 -0.99
N ARG A 26 0.22 9.82 -1.97
CA ARG A 26 1.32 9.42 -2.86
C ARG A 26 1.00 9.81 -4.30
N SER A 27 1.96 10.46 -4.97
CA SER A 27 1.80 10.90 -6.35
C SER A 27 1.59 9.73 -7.32
N GLU A 28 0.82 9.96 -8.39
CA GLU A 28 0.64 8.98 -9.48
C GLU A 28 1.98 8.50 -10.07
N LEU A 29 2.97 9.40 -10.18
CA LEU A 29 4.32 9.06 -10.65
C LEU A 29 4.99 8.01 -9.76
N LEU A 30 4.86 8.16 -8.43
CA LEU A 30 5.42 7.23 -7.47
C LEU A 30 4.70 5.87 -7.52
N ILE A 31 3.37 5.89 -7.64
CA ILE A 31 2.57 4.67 -7.80
C ILE A 31 2.93 3.93 -9.09
N ASP A 32 3.13 4.66 -10.20
CA ASP A 32 3.52 4.07 -11.48
C ASP A 32 4.95 3.48 -11.43
N LYS A 33 5.88 4.11 -10.70
CA LYS A 33 7.21 3.54 -10.43
C LYS A 33 7.08 2.22 -9.66
N ALA A 34 6.26 2.18 -8.62
CA ALA A 34 6.03 0.98 -7.82
C ALA A 34 5.41 -0.18 -8.62
N GLU A 35 4.41 0.11 -9.47
CA GLU A 35 3.84 -0.88 -10.39
C GLU A 35 4.89 -1.43 -11.37
N LYS A 36 5.74 -0.54 -11.90
CA LYS A 36 6.81 -0.92 -12.83
C LYS A 36 7.86 -1.78 -12.15
N GLU A 37 8.27 -1.44 -10.93
CA GLU A 37 9.24 -2.19 -10.15
C GLU A 37 8.77 -3.62 -9.90
N LEU A 38 7.50 -3.78 -9.50
CA LEU A 38 6.95 -5.11 -9.22
C LEU A 38 6.50 -5.87 -10.46
N GLY A 39 6.35 -5.22 -11.61
CA GLY A 39 5.73 -5.79 -12.81
C GLY A 39 4.24 -6.09 -12.64
N ILE A 40 3.56 -5.43 -11.70
CA ILE A 40 2.13 -5.64 -11.37
C ILE A 40 1.34 -4.36 -11.65
N LYS A 41 0.11 -4.52 -12.15
CA LYS A 41 -0.88 -3.43 -12.18
C LYS A 41 -1.75 -3.47 -10.93
N PHE A 42 -1.76 -2.37 -10.18
CA PHE A 42 -2.53 -2.27 -8.96
C PHE A 42 -4.02 -2.12 -9.27
N SER A 43 -4.85 -2.64 -8.37
CA SER A 43 -6.30 -2.46 -8.47
C SER A 43 -6.67 -0.98 -8.33
N LYS A 44 -7.79 -0.57 -8.94
CA LYS A 44 -8.30 0.81 -8.82
C LYS A 44 -8.49 1.25 -7.36
N MET A 45 -8.94 0.33 -6.51
CA MET A 45 -9.12 0.59 -5.07
C MET A 45 -7.79 0.81 -4.36
N TYR A 46 -6.77 -0.01 -4.67
CA TYR A 46 -5.46 0.15 -4.04
C TYR A 46 -4.76 1.42 -4.53
N ARG A 47 -4.85 1.78 -5.82
CA ARG A 47 -4.36 3.08 -6.30
C ARG A 47 -5.04 4.26 -5.58
N HIS A 48 -6.36 4.19 -5.39
CA HIS A 48 -7.08 5.22 -4.63
C HIS A 48 -6.59 5.31 -3.18
N PHE A 49 -6.37 4.16 -2.53
CA PHE A 49 -5.80 4.12 -1.18
C PHE A 49 -4.40 4.73 -1.14
N LEU A 50 -3.49 4.36 -2.04
CA LEU A 50 -2.14 4.91 -2.11
C LEU A 50 -2.17 6.42 -2.35
N ASN A 51 -3.00 6.90 -3.27
CA ASN A 51 -3.10 8.32 -3.58
C ASN A 51 -3.67 9.14 -2.40
N SER A 52 -4.53 8.55 -1.57
CA SER A 52 -5.14 9.27 -0.44
C SER A 52 -4.38 9.12 0.89
N PHE A 53 -3.84 7.93 1.17
CA PHE A 53 -3.31 7.55 2.49
C PHE A 53 -1.88 7.00 2.45
N GLY A 54 -1.41 6.55 1.29
CA GLY A 54 -0.09 5.93 1.14
C GLY A 54 -0.01 4.58 1.83
N ALA A 55 0.49 4.55 3.06
CA ALA A 55 0.69 3.38 3.93
C ALA A 55 0.45 3.81 5.37
N GLY A 56 0.10 2.89 6.27
CA GLY A 56 -0.13 3.25 7.66
C GLY A 56 -0.91 2.21 8.44
N ASN A 57 -1.61 2.64 9.47
CA ASN A 57 -2.41 1.77 10.31
C ASN A 57 -3.77 2.37 10.70
N PHE A 58 -4.65 1.47 11.12
CA PHE A 58 -5.86 1.78 11.87
C PHE A 58 -5.80 0.97 13.17
N GLY A 59 -5.58 1.66 14.29
CA GLY A 59 -5.25 1.03 15.56
C GLY A 59 -3.99 0.16 15.43
N SER A 60 -4.09 -1.13 15.76
CA SER A 60 -2.97 -2.08 15.64
C SER A 60 -2.87 -2.77 14.28
N GLN A 61 -3.77 -2.47 13.33
CA GLN A 61 -3.78 -3.12 12.02
C GLN A 61 -3.04 -2.25 11.00
N GLU A 62 -1.91 -2.74 10.51
CA GLU A 62 -1.15 -2.10 9.44
C GLU A 62 -1.74 -2.43 8.06
N ILE A 63 -1.63 -1.47 7.16
CA ILE A 63 -1.96 -1.57 5.73
C ILE A 63 -0.74 -1.07 4.97
N TYR A 64 -0.07 -1.97 4.27
CA TYR A 64 1.16 -1.63 3.58
C TYR A 64 0.89 -0.89 2.28
N GLY A 65 1.80 0.02 1.96
CA GLY A 65 1.65 0.96 0.86
C GLY A 65 2.96 1.28 0.18
N VAL A 66 3.01 2.42 -0.49
CA VAL A 66 4.24 2.94 -1.08
C VAL A 66 4.75 4.06 -0.21
N LEU A 67 5.99 3.99 0.27
CA LEU A 67 6.57 5.05 1.11
C LEU A 67 7.36 6.06 0.29
N GLN A 68 8.25 5.55 -0.56
CA GLN A 68 9.26 6.30 -1.31
C GLN A 68 9.61 5.56 -2.62
N ASP A 69 10.49 6.12 -3.45
CA ASP A 69 10.94 5.51 -4.70
C ASP A 69 12.27 4.74 -4.63
N ASP A 70 12.92 4.73 -3.46
CA ASP A 70 13.97 3.74 -3.14
C ASP A 70 13.31 2.50 -2.49
N PHE A 71 13.07 1.49 -3.34
CA PHE A 71 12.39 0.25 -2.96
C PHE A 71 13.32 -0.83 -2.39
N GLU A 72 14.64 -0.57 -2.33
CA GLU A 72 15.62 -1.52 -1.79
C GLU A 72 15.98 -1.17 -0.34
N ASN A 73 16.08 0.12 -0.01
CA ASN A 73 16.44 0.62 1.32
C ASN A 73 15.22 1.17 2.06
N SER A 74 14.30 0.28 2.40
CA SER A 74 13.07 0.62 3.13
C SER A 74 12.76 -0.44 4.20
N SER A 75 11.60 -0.36 4.82
CA SER A 75 11.08 -1.34 5.78
C SER A 75 9.56 -1.33 5.76
N VAL A 76 8.92 -2.22 6.52
CA VAL A 76 7.48 -2.09 6.78
C VAL A 76 7.15 -0.68 7.30
N PRO A 77 6.03 -0.07 6.87
CA PRO A 77 4.94 -0.63 6.06
C PRO A 77 5.09 -0.43 4.52
N ASP A 78 6.30 -0.43 3.96
CA ASP A 78 6.51 -0.40 2.50
C ASP A 78 6.22 -1.75 1.84
N ALA A 79 5.08 -1.81 1.15
CA ALA A 79 4.60 -2.99 0.43
C ALA A 79 5.56 -3.42 -0.69
N ILE A 80 6.26 -2.47 -1.31
CA ILE A 80 7.11 -2.75 -2.48
C ILE A 80 8.38 -3.43 -2.01
N TRP A 81 9.06 -2.82 -1.03
CA TRP A 81 10.22 -3.40 -0.40
C TRP A 81 9.92 -4.79 0.18
N TYR A 82 8.80 -4.93 0.90
CA TYR A 82 8.48 -6.19 1.55
C TYR A 82 8.14 -7.28 0.53
N THR A 83 7.42 -6.94 -0.54
CA THR A 83 7.13 -7.86 -1.64
C THR A 83 8.40 -8.31 -2.37
N LEU A 84 9.35 -7.39 -2.64
CA LEU A 84 10.64 -7.73 -3.26
C LEU A 84 11.50 -8.62 -2.35
N THR A 85 11.51 -8.31 -1.05
CA THR A 85 12.20 -9.13 -0.03
C THR A 85 11.64 -10.55 -0.02
N GLU A 86 10.32 -10.73 0.05
CA GLU A 86 9.68 -12.05 0.04
C GLU A 86 9.86 -12.80 -1.29
N ARG A 87 9.87 -12.11 -2.43
CA ARG A 87 10.23 -12.73 -3.71
C ARG A 87 11.63 -13.36 -3.66
N LYS A 88 12.59 -12.65 -3.06
CA LYS A 88 13.97 -13.11 -2.94
C LYS A 88 14.16 -14.22 -1.90
N GLU A 89 13.51 -14.08 -0.75
CA GLU A 89 13.75 -14.95 0.42
C GLU A 89 12.89 -16.21 0.40
N THR A 90 11.63 -16.10 -0.02
CA THR A 90 10.66 -17.21 0.04
C THR A 90 10.21 -17.68 -1.34
N GLY A 91 10.55 -16.95 -2.40
CA GLY A 91 10.12 -17.26 -3.76
C GLY A 91 8.66 -16.88 -4.03
N LEU A 92 8.15 -15.85 -3.36
CA LEU A 92 6.80 -15.33 -3.58
C LEU A 92 6.55 -15.12 -5.08
N PRO A 93 5.49 -15.70 -5.67
CA PRO A 93 5.22 -15.52 -7.11
C PRO A 93 4.99 -14.06 -7.52
N ASP A 94 5.51 -13.67 -8.69
CA ASP A 94 5.50 -12.28 -9.23
C ASP A 94 4.11 -11.65 -9.39
N LYS A 95 3.05 -12.46 -9.39
CA LYS A 95 1.66 -11.98 -9.46
C LYS A 95 1.08 -11.50 -8.13
N PHE A 96 1.78 -11.76 -7.02
CA PHE A 96 1.34 -11.38 -5.69
C PHE A 96 2.03 -10.11 -5.21
N LEU A 97 1.27 -9.36 -4.42
CA LEU A 97 1.65 -8.14 -3.72
C LEU A 97 1.23 -8.32 -2.27
N ILE A 98 2.11 -7.98 -1.34
CA ILE A 98 1.81 -8.00 0.10
C ILE A 98 1.32 -6.61 0.51
N ILE A 99 0.12 -6.54 1.10
CA ILE A 99 -0.54 -5.31 1.56
C ILE A 99 -1.20 -5.48 2.92
#